data_AF-A0A168N0I8-F1
#
_entry.id   AF-A0A168N0I8-F1
#
_cell.length_a   1.000
_cell.length_b   1.000
_cell.length_c   1.000
_cell.angle_alpha   90.00
_cell.angle_beta   90.00
_cell.angle_gamma   90.00
#
_symmetry.space_group_name_H-M   'P 1'
#
loop_
_entity.id
_entity.type
_entity.pdbx_description
1 polymer ?
#
loop_
_entity_poly.entity_id
_entity_poly.type
_entity_poly.pdbx_seq_one_letter_code
_entity_poly.pdbx_strand_id
1 'polypeptide(L)'
;MNAIAVFVMILIVLQYALCKVILTSDRKISETEVGKVYNGILIILVILLIASIFSTPRDEPNLIFAFLITFMCAYRAFMEWKYNKESKGYIVELALFIASILFTIIILVVG
;
A
#
# COMPACT_ATOMS: atom_id res chain seq x y z
N MET A 1 14.57 -2.66 16.14
CA MET A 1 13.29 -2.96 15.47
C MET A 1 13.46 -2.58 14.00
N ASN A 2 13.20 -3.49 13.06
CA ASN A 2 13.51 -3.25 11.64
C ASN A 2 12.65 -2.08 11.13
N ALA A 3 13.24 -1.05 10.51
CA ALA A 3 12.51 0.18 10.11
C ALA A 3 11.28 -0.13 9.23
N ILE A 4 11.39 -1.17 8.40
CA ILE A 4 10.31 -1.74 7.60
C ILE A 4 9.13 -2.22 8.47
N ALA A 5 9.40 -2.96 9.55
CA ALA A 5 8.35 -3.48 10.43
C ALA A 5 7.62 -2.34 11.17
N VAL A 6 8.36 -1.30 11.58
CA VAL A 6 7.77 -0.10 12.19
C VAL A 6 6.87 0.61 11.18
N PHE A 7 7.34 0.77 9.95
CA PHE A 7 6.59 1.42 8.88
C PHE A 7 5.31 0.66 8.53
N VAL A 8 5.37 -0.67 8.40
CA VAL A 8 4.18 -1.51 8.16
C VAL A 8 3.16 -1.37 9.30
N MET A 9 3.61 -1.34 10.56
CA MET A 9 2.73 -1.08 11.71
C MET A 9 2.06 0.29 11.62
N ILE A 10 2.80 1.34 11.25
CA ILE A 10 2.25 2.68 11.03
C ILE A 10 1.19 2.66 9.93
N LEU A 11 1.46 2.00 8.80
CA LEU A 11 0.49 1.89 7.70
C LEU A 11 -0.79 1.17 8.14
N ILE A 12 -0.70 0.08 8.92
CA ILE A 12 -1.86 -0.65 9.43
C ILE A 12 -2.71 0.25 10.35
N VAL A 13 -2.06 0.93 11.30
CA VAL A 13 -2.75 1.83 12.25
C VAL A 13 -3.39 3.01 11.50
N LEU A 14 -2.66 3.60 10.55
CA LEU A 14 -3.15 4.70 9.73
C LEU A 14 -4.34 4.27 8.87
N GLN A 15 -4.25 3.12 8.21
CA GLN A 15 -5.35 2.56 7.42
C GLN A 15 -6.58 2.32 8.30
N TYR A 16 -6.42 1.70 9.48
CA TYR A 16 -7.53 1.45 10.39
C TYR A 16 -8.19 2.76 10.86
N ALA A 17 -7.39 3.75 11.28
CA ALA A 17 -7.89 5.04 11.74
C ALA A 17 -8.62 5.81 10.62
N LEU A 18 -8.05 5.87 9.43
CA LEU A 18 -8.63 6.56 8.28
C LEU A 18 -9.88 5.86 7.77
N CYS A 19 -9.89 4.52 7.69
CA CYS A 19 -11.08 3.76 7.31
C CYS A 19 -12.25 4.08 8.25
N LYS A 20 -12.01 4.11 9.56
CA LYS A 20 -13.05 4.39 10.56
C LYS A 20 -13.67 5.79 10.43
N VAL A 21 -12.90 6.76 9.93
CA VAL A 21 -13.34 8.17 9.84
C VAL A 21 -13.92 8.50 8.46
N ILE A 22 -13.37 7.93 7.39
CA ILE A 22 -13.60 8.41 6.01
C ILE A 22 -14.52 7.48 5.19
N LEU A 23 -14.53 6.16 5.46
CA LEU A 23 -15.39 5.28 4.67
C LEU A 23 -16.85 5.68 4.84
N THR A 24 -17.47 6.00 3.71
CA THR A 24 -18.89 6.39 3.66
C THR A 24 -19.77 5.25 3.15
N SER A 25 -19.17 4.22 2.53
CA SER A 25 -19.86 3.03 2.05
C SER A 25 -18.93 1.82 2.10
N ASP A 26 -19.49 0.67 2.48
CA ASP A 26 -18.80 -0.63 2.54
C ASP A 26 -18.65 -1.30 1.17
N ARG A 27 -19.07 -0.65 0.08
CA ARG A 27 -18.91 -1.16 -1.28
C ARG A 27 -17.44 -1.45 -1.54
N LYS A 28 -17.11 -2.66 -1.99
CA LYS A 28 -15.72 -3.10 -2.24
C LYS A 28 -15.44 -3.21 -3.73
N ILE A 29 -14.20 -2.91 -4.16
CA ILE A 29 -13.76 -3.15 -5.54
C ILE A 29 -13.95 -4.63 -5.94
N SER A 30 -13.84 -5.57 -4.99
CA SER A 30 -14.03 -7.01 -5.26
C SER A 30 -15.40 -7.35 -5.84
N GLU A 31 -16.40 -6.49 -5.63
CA GLU A 31 -17.78 -6.66 -6.13
C GLU A 31 -17.98 -6.04 -7.52
N THR A 32 -16.99 -5.30 -8.03
CA THR A 32 -17.00 -4.77 -9.39
C THR A 32 -16.50 -5.82 -10.40
N GLU A 33 -16.83 -5.65 -11.67
CA GLU A 33 -16.37 -6.53 -12.76
C GLU A 33 -14.84 -6.70 -12.79
N VAL A 34 -14.11 -5.67 -12.34
CA VAL A 34 -12.63 -5.65 -12.34
C VAL A 34 -12.03 -6.24 -11.05
N GLY A 35 -12.88 -6.62 -10.08
CA GLY A 35 -12.45 -7.10 -8.76
C GLY A 35 -11.52 -8.33 -8.80
N LYS A 36 -11.75 -9.25 -9.74
CA LYS A 36 -10.89 -10.43 -9.94
C LYS A 36 -9.48 -10.05 -10.40
N VAL A 37 -9.38 -9.13 -11.36
CA VAL A 37 -8.09 -8.64 -11.88
C VAL A 37 -7.36 -7.84 -10.79
N TYR A 38 -8.08 -6.98 -10.09
CA TYR A 38 -7.55 -6.21 -8.96
C TYR A 38 -6.91 -7.11 -7.89
N ASN A 39 -7.65 -8.13 -7.45
CA ASN A 39 -7.14 -9.08 -6.46
C ASN A 39 -5.96 -9.89 -7.00
N GLY A 40 -5.98 -10.32 -8.27
CA GLY A 40 -4.87 -11.03 -8.89
C GLY A 40 -3.57 -10.22 -8.89
N ILE A 41 -3.64 -8.95 -9.30
CA ILE A 41 -2.47 -8.05 -9.30
C ILE A 41 -1.97 -7.79 -7.88
N LEU A 42 -2.88 -7.57 -6.91
CA LEU A 42 -2.48 -7.40 -5.50
C LEU A 42 -1.79 -8.63 -4.92
N ILE A 43 -2.27 -9.84 -5.22
CA ILE A 43 -1.63 -11.08 -4.75
C ILE A 43 -0.21 -11.17 -5.29
N ILE A 44 0.00 -10.88 -6.58
CA ILE A 44 1.33 -10.89 -7.19
C ILE A 44 2.24 -9.85 -6.50
N LEU A 45 1.75 -8.64 -6.26
CA LEU A 45 2.52 -7.58 -5.58
C LEU A 45 2.89 -7.98 -4.14
N VAL A 46 2.00 -8.64 -3.41
CA VAL A 46 2.27 -9.14 -2.05
C VAL A 46 3.35 -10.22 -2.09
N ILE A 47 3.30 -11.14 -3.06
CA ILE A 47 4.32 -12.18 -3.22
C ILE A 47 5.69 -11.54 -3.50
N LEU A 48 5.75 -10.54 -4.38
CA LEU A 48 6.99 -9.80 -4.69
C LEU A 48 7.51 -9.04 -3.46
N LEU A 49 6.63 -8.44 -2.67
CA LEU A 49 7.00 -7.78 -1.40
C LEU A 49 7.64 -8.77 -0.44
N ILE A 50 7.02 -9.92 -0.22
CA ILE A 50 7.56 -10.96 0.66
C ILE A 50 8.90 -11.45 0.13
N ALA A 51 9.02 -11.73 -1.17
CA ALA A 51 10.27 -12.14 -1.80
C ALA A 51 11.38 -11.10 -1.58
N SER A 52 11.08 -9.80 -1.73
CA SER A 52 12.06 -8.73 -1.53
C SER A 52 12.63 -8.69 -0.09
N ILE A 53 11.85 -9.08 0.91
CA ILE A 53 12.33 -9.15 2.31
C ILE A 53 13.39 -10.24 2.47
N PHE A 54 13.25 -11.37 1.77
CA PHE A 54 14.20 -12.48 1.84
C PHE A 54 15.41 -12.30 0.92
N SER A 55 15.27 -11.55 -0.17
CA SER A 55 16.34 -11.34 -1.15
C SER A 55 17.34 -10.25 -0.75
N THR A 56 16.95 -9.27 0.07
CA THR A 56 17.84 -8.18 0.47
C THR A 56 18.61 -8.52 1.76
N PRO A 57 19.95 -8.37 1.77
CA PRO A 57 20.75 -8.50 2.98
C PRO A 57 20.27 -7.56 4.10
N ARG A 58 20.36 -8.00 5.36
CA ARG A 58 19.85 -7.21 6.51
C ARG A 58 20.57 -5.88 6.73
N ASP A 59 21.78 -5.74 6.20
CA ASP A 59 22.64 -4.58 6.40
C ASP A 59 22.44 -3.49 5.32
N GLU A 60 21.63 -3.76 4.29
CA GLU A 60 21.36 -2.83 3.21
C GLU A 60 19.92 -2.29 3.25
N PRO A 61 19.71 -1.01 2.90
CA PRO A 61 18.37 -0.45 2.74
C PRO A 61 17.60 -1.21 1.65
N ASN A 62 16.44 -1.76 2.00
CA ASN A 62 15.61 -2.48 1.04
C ASN A 62 14.79 -1.52 0.17
N LEU A 63 15.47 -0.90 -0.81
CA LEU A 63 14.87 0.00 -1.79
C LEU A 63 13.78 -0.71 -2.61
N ILE A 64 13.99 -1.98 -2.97
CA ILE A 64 13.03 -2.77 -3.75
C ILE A 64 11.71 -2.87 -2.98
N PHE A 65 11.76 -3.20 -1.69
CA PHE A 65 10.59 -3.22 -0.82
C PHE A 65 9.89 -1.85 -0.80
N ALA A 66 10.65 -0.78 -0.62
CA ALA A 66 10.11 0.58 -0.56
C ALA A 66 9.44 1.01 -1.88
N PHE A 67 9.97 0.61 -3.04
CA PHE A 67 9.32 0.85 -4.33
C PHE A 67 8.08 0.00 -4.53
N LEU A 68 8.13 -1.30 -4.19
CA LEU A 68 7.00 -2.21 -4.35
C LEU A 68 5.79 -1.79 -3.51
N ILE A 69 6.03 -1.36 -2.26
CA ILE A 69 4.92 -0.93 -1.39
C ILE A 69 4.29 0.37 -1.88
N THR A 70 5.11 1.32 -2.36
CA THR A 70 4.63 2.57 -2.94
C THR A 70 3.83 2.32 -4.22
N PHE A 71 4.30 1.43 -5.09
CA PHE A 71 3.56 1.03 -6.28
C PHE A 71 2.23 0.34 -5.93
N MET A 72 2.23 -0.53 -4.90
CA MET A 72 1.01 -1.18 -4.41
C MET A 72 -0.01 -0.15 -3.89
N CYS A 73 0.42 0.82 -3.09
CA CYS A 73 -0.45 1.90 -2.62
C CYS A 73 -0.96 2.77 -3.78
N ALA A 74 -0.11 3.09 -4.76
CA ALA A 74 -0.53 3.83 -5.95
C ALA A 74 -1.61 3.09 -6.74
N TYR A 75 -1.41 1.78 -6.95
CA TYR A 75 -2.36 0.93 -7.65
C TYR A 75 -3.70 0.88 -6.94
N ARG A 76 -3.70 0.67 -5.60
CA ARG A 76 -4.93 0.67 -4.79
C ARG A 76 -5.65 2.01 -4.87
N ALA A 77 -4.94 3.13 -4.68
CA ALA A 77 -5.51 4.47 -4.75
C ALA A 77 -6.14 4.75 -6.13
N PHE A 78 -5.46 4.38 -7.21
CA PHE A 78 -5.95 4.57 -8.57
C PHE A 78 -7.20 3.72 -8.86
N MET A 79 -7.18 2.44 -8.47
CA MET A 79 -8.30 1.53 -8.72
C MET A 79 -9.54 1.92 -7.89
N GLU A 80 -9.35 2.30 -6.64
CA GLU A 80 -10.44 2.77 -5.76
C GLU A 80 -11.02 4.09 -6.26
N TRP A 81 -10.17 5.02 -6.73
CA TRP A 81 -10.63 6.28 -7.32
C TRP A 81 -11.43 6.06 -8.62
N LYS A 82 -10.98 5.13 -9.46
CA LYS A 82 -11.60 4.88 -10.78
C LYS A 82 -12.87 4.05 -10.70
N TYR A 83 -12.91 3.02 -9.85
CA TYR A 83 -13.98 2.01 -9.84
C TYR A 83 -14.88 2.06 -8.60
N ASN A 84 -14.48 2.75 -7.54
CA ASN A 84 -15.24 2.79 -6.28
C ASN A 84 -15.25 4.18 -5.62
N LYS A 85 -15.39 5.24 -6.43
CA LYS A 85 -15.33 6.63 -5.96
C LYS A 85 -16.36 6.97 -4.87
N GLU A 86 -17.51 6.28 -4.88
CA GLU A 86 -18.61 6.49 -3.94
C GLU A 86 -18.27 6.08 -2.50
N SER A 87 -17.39 5.08 -2.30
CA SER A 87 -16.96 4.65 -0.97
C SER A 87 -16.12 5.70 -0.24
N LYS A 88 -15.54 6.65 -1.00
CA LYS A 88 -14.43 7.53 -0.59
C LYS A 88 -13.20 6.79 -0.07
N GLY A 89 -13.12 5.47 -0.25
CA GLY A 89 -11.97 4.65 0.11
C GLY A 89 -10.69 5.14 -0.56
N TYR A 90 -10.80 5.75 -1.74
CA TYR A 90 -9.66 6.28 -2.48
C TYR A 90 -8.90 7.35 -1.69
N ILE A 91 -9.55 8.09 -0.80
CA ILE A 91 -8.92 9.10 0.04
C ILE A 91 -7.99 8.43 1.06
N VAL A 92 -8.43 7.31 1.63
CA VAL A 92 -7.63 6.50 2.57
C VAL A 92 -6.42 5.92 1.85
N GLU A 93 -6.62 5.32 0.69
CA GLU A 93 -5.54 4.75 -0.11
C GLU A 93 -4.57 5.82 -0.62
N LEU A 94 -5.05 7.02 -0.95
CA LEU A 94 -4.20 8.15 -1.35
C LEU A 94 -3.34 8.65 -0.19
N ALA A 95 -3.87 8.69 1.04
CA ALA A 95 -3.08 9.03 2.22
C ALA A 95 -1.99 7.99 2.50
N LEU A 96 -2.30 6.69 2.35
CA LEU A 96 -1.32 5.62 2.45
C LEU A 96 -0.27 5.70 1.32
N PHE A 97 -0.68 6.12 0.13
CA PHE A 97 0.24 6.36 -0.99
C PHE A 97 1.21 7.51 -0.68
N ILE A 98 0.73 8.63 -0.14
CA ILE A 98 1.60 9.73 0.27
C ILE A 98 2.58 9.27 1.37
N ALA A 99 2.11 8.51 2.36
CA ALA A 99 2.96 7.96 3.41
C ALA A 99 4.04 7.01 2.87
N SER A 100 3.71 6.17 1.89
CA SER A 100 4.66 5.27 1.24
C SER A 100 5.68 6.00 0.37
N ILE A 101 5.29 7.04 -0.38
CA ILE A 101 6.25 7.90 -1.09
C ILE A 101 7.26 8.51 -0.11
N LEU A 102 6.78 9.10 1.00
CA LEU A 102 7.66 9.69 2.00
C LEU A 102 8.65 8.68 2.54
N PHE A 103 8.20 7.46 2.83
CA PHE A 103 9.06 6.37 3.26
C PHE A 103 10.10 5.99 2.19
N THR A 104 9.68 5.86 0.92
CA THR A 104 10.62 5.59 -0.18
C THR A 104 11.69 6.67 -0.29
N ILE A 105 11.32 7.95 -0.18
CA ILE A 105 12.27 9.06 -0.22
C ILE A 105 13.24 8.98 0.96
N ILE A 106 12.76 8.70 2.17
CA ILE A 106 13.62 8.55 3.35
C ILE A 106 14.62 7.42 3.15
N ILE A 107 14.18 6.26 2.68
CA ILE A 107 15.08 5.12 2.41
C ILE A 107 16.07 5.44 1.29
N LEU A 108 15.68 6.22 0.28
CA LEU A 108 16.55 6.62 -0.82
C LEU A 108 17.60 7.67 -0.43
N VAL A 109 17.27 8.57 0.51
CA VAL A 109 18.16 9.66 0.93
C VAL A 109 19.05 9.25 2.11
N VAL A 110 18.54 8.42 3.01
CA VAL A 110 19.23 8.01 4.26
C VAL A 110 19.87 6.63 4.13
N GLY A 111 19.38 5.80 3.22
CA GLY A 111 19.92 4.47 2.93
C GLY A 111 21.27 4.52 2.24
#